data_AF-A0A8B9A3D3-F1
#
_entry.id   AF-A0A8B9A3D3-F1
#
_cell.length_a   1.000
_cell.length_b   1.000
_cell.length_c   1.000
_cell.angle_alpha   90.00
_cell.angle_beta   90.00
_cell.angle_gamma   90.00
#
_symmetry.space_group_name_H-M   'P 1'
#
loop_
_entity.id
_entity.type
_entity.pdbx_description
1 polymer ?
#
loop_
_entity_poly.entity_id
_entity_poly.type
_entity_poly.pdbx_seq_one_letter_code
_entity_poly.pdbx_strand_id
1 'polypeptide(L)'
;MISLATVYHVLVATVPLYAAMILAYLSIKWWKLFTPDQCTGINKFVAKFSVPLLSFHVISTNNPYKMNLKLLVADSLQKILALFVFAVLSKACFRGSLDWLITGFSLSTLPNTLIIGIPLLKGLYGDEAAKLLGQIVVLQSLIWYTLLLILFEFRAAKAIAANPTDSTGELESSEGVRPRPEEDEVKSLSIRNIRSLLILWMAGKKLMINPNTYASLAGFVWALISFRWRIELPLIISNCISILSDGGLGMAMFSLGLFTASQSSIIACGIRMMILSMGLRFIIGPALIAITSYAIGMRAKLLKVAIVQAALPQGIVTFVFAKEYGVHPDI
;
A
#
# COMPACT_ATOMS: atom_id res chain seq x y z
N MET A 1 3.45 -30.90 -8.90
CA MET A 1 4.32 -30.16 -9.84
C MET A 1 3.45 -29.18 -10.61
N ILE A 2 3.96 -28.00 -10.98
CA ILE A 2 3.21 -27.05 -11.82
C ILE A 2 3.19 -27.62 -13.25
N SER A 3 2.01 -27.76 -13.85
CA SER A 3 1.90 -28.28 -15.22
C SER A 3 2.10 -27.16 -16.25
N LEU A 4 2.42 -27.53 -17.50
CA LEU A 4 2.49 -26.57 -18.62
C LEU A 4 1.15 -25.84 -18.83
N ALA A 5 0.03 -26.54 -18.59
CA ALA A 5 -1.30 -25.92 -18.63
C ALA A 5 -1.45 -24.83 -17.56
N THR A 6 -0.97 -25.06 -16.34
CA THR A 6 -0.97 -24.03 -15.29
C THR A 6 -0.08 -22.85 -15.67
N VAL A 7 1.09 -23.09 -16.25
CA VAL A 7 1.96 -22.00 -16.75
C VAL A 7 1.22 -21.18 -17.80
N TYR A 8 0.56 -21.83 -18.76
CA TYR A 8 -0.25 -21.15 -19.77
C TYR A 8 -1.35 -20.29 -19.14
N HIS A 9 -2.11 -20.79 -18.17
CA HIS A 9 -3.13 -19.99 -17.47
C HIS A 9 -2.56 -18.76 -16.76
N VAL A 10 -1.38 -18.88 -16.13
CA VAL A 10 -0.69 -17.74 -15.52
C VAL A 10 -0.28 -16.72 -16.59
N LEU A 11 0.27 -17.18 -17.72
CA LEU A 11 0.63 -16.29 -18.83
C LEU A 11 -0.59 -15.58 -19.41
N VAL A 12 -1.69 -16.29 -19.66
CA VAL A 12 -2.95 -15.70 -20.14
C VAL A 12 -3.47 -14.61 -19.19
N ALA A 13 -3.33 -14.81 -17.88
CA ALA A 13 -3.79 -13.84 -16.89
C ALA A 13 -2.86 -12.62 -16.71
N THR A 14 -1.56 -12.78 -16.98
CA THR A 14 -0.55 -11.76 -16.62
C THR A 14 0.07 -11.05 -17.82
N VAL A 15 0.26 -11.73 -18.96
CA VAL A 15 0.83 -11.13 -20.19
C VAL A 15 0.03 -9.90 -20.65
N PRO A 16 -1.31 -9.89 -20.67
CA PRO A 16 -2.07 -8.69 -21.06
C PRO A 16 -1.79 -7.47 -20.18
N LEU A 17 -1.56 -7.68 -18.87
CA LEU A 17 -1.21 -6.63 -17.93
C LEU A 17 0.16 -6.01 -18.25
N TYR A 18 1.16 -6.86 -18.52
CA TYR A 18 2.48 -6.40 -18.92
C TYR A 18 2.51 -5.79 -20.32
N ALA A 19 1.66 -6.26 -21.24
CA ALA A 19 1.50 -5.66 -22.56
C ALA A 19 1.03 -4.20 -22.44
N ALA A 20 0.04 -3.91 -21.59
CA ALA A 20 -0.41 -2.54 -21.32
C ALA A 20 0.71 -1.66 -20.73
N MET A 21 1.49 -2.19 -19.79
CA MET A 21 2.62 -1.50 -19.18
C MET A 21 3.74 -1.18 -20.20
N ILE A 22 4.11 -2.16 -21.03
CA ILE A 22 5.11 -1.98 -22.09
C ILE A 22 4.61 -0.95 -23.10
N LEU A 23 3.35 -1.05 -23.55
CA LEU A 23 2.77 -0.10 -24.49
C LEU A 23 2.86 1.35 -23.96
N ALA A 24 2.53 1.56 -22.68
CA ALA A 24 2.69 2.86 -22.03
C ALA A 24 4.13 3.36 -22.02
N TYR A 25 5.08 2.47 -21.71
CA TYR A 25 6.50 2.79 -21.69
C TYR A 25 7.01 3.21 -23.08
N LEU A 26 6.67 2.44 -24.13
CA LEU A 26 7.04 2.73 -25.52
C LEU A 26 6.41 4.04 -26.02
N SER A 27 5.17 4.30 -25.60
CA SER A 27 4.43 5.52 -25.94
C SER A 27 5.14 6.80 -25.52
N ILE A 28 5.89 6.76 -24.40
CA ILE A 28 6.70 7.90 -23.95
C ILE A 28 8.09 7.86 -24.59
N LYS A 29 8.83 6.75 -24.47
CA LYS A 29 10.26 6.70 -24.82
C LYS A 29 10.52 6.75 -26.32
N TRP A 30 9.67 6.13 -27.13
CA TRP A 30 9.87 6.04 -28.58
C TRP A 30 8.88 6.87 -29.36
N TRP A 31 7.58 6.75 -29.06
CA TRP A 31 6.55 7.41 -29.85
C TRP A 31 6.26 8.85 -29.41
N LYS A 32 6.73 9.27 -28.22
CA LYS A 32 6.52 10.62 -27.65
C LYS A 32 5.07 11.09 -27.72
N LEU A 33 4.12 10.16 -27.52
CA LEU A 33 2.68 10.41 -27.64
C LEU A 33 2.13 11.30 -26.52
N PHE A 34 2.73 11.23 -25.33
CA PHE A 34 2.25 11.93 -24.15
C PHE A 34 3.28 12.92 -23.61
N THR A 35 2.80 14.10 -23.22
CA THR A 35 3.60 15.07 -22.45
C THR A 35 3.65 14.67 -20.97
N PRO A 36 4.62 15.19 -20.18
CA PRO A 36 4.70 14.94 -18.74
C PRO A 36 3.42 15.33 -17.98
N ASP A 37 2.76 16.42 -18.40
CA ASP A 37 1.49 16.87 -17.80
C ASP A 37 0.34 15.92 -18.11
N GLN A 38 0.27 15.39 -19.34
CA GLN A 38 -0.72 14.37 -19.72
C GLN A 38 -0.50 13.08 -18.94
N CYS A 39 0.75 12.64 -18.77
CA CYS A 39 1.10 11.48 -17.95
C CYS A 39 0.65 11.68 -16.49
N THR A 40 0.89 12.88 -15.95
CA THR A 40 0.42 13.25 -14.61
C THR A 40 -1.10 13.21 -14.51
N GLY A 41 -1.82 13.69 -15.55
CA GLY A 41 -3.27 13.61 -15.65
C GLY A 41 -3.79 12.18 -15.63
N ILE A 42 -3.22 11.29 -16.44
CA ILE A 42 -3.57 9.85 -16.47
C ILE A 42 -3.31 9.21 -15.11
N ASN A 43 -2.15 9.47 -14.50
CA ASN A 43 -1.81 8.91 -13.19
C ASN A 43 -2.77 9.38 -12.10
N LYS A 44 -3.18 10.66 -12.12
CA LYS A 44 -4.20 11.20 -11.20
C LYS A 44 -5.56 10.54 -11.43
N PHE A 45 -5.99 10.35 -12.68
CA PHE A 45 -7.24 9.64 -12.99
C PHE A 45 -7.23 8.23 -12.42
N VAL A 46 -6.14 7.48 -12.65
CA VAL A 46 -5.99 6.11 -12.15
C VAL A 46 -6.01 6.07 -10.63
N ALA A 47 -5.27 6.95 -9.96
CA ALA A 47 -5.18 6.99 -8.50
C ALA A 47 -6.48 7.46 -7.82
N LYS A 48 -7.24 8.36 -8.45
CA LYS A 48 -8.46 8.95 -7.86
C LYS A 48 -9.75 8.25 -8.24
N PHE A 49 -9.79 7.52 -9.36
CA PHE A 49 -11.01 6.87 -9.85
C PHE A 49 -10.81 5.37 -10.07
N SER A 50 -9.92 4.96 -10.97
CA SER A 50 -9.79 3.56 -11.38
C SER A 50 -9.41 2.62 -10.23
N VAL A 51 -8.32 2.91 -9.52
CA VAL A 51 -7.86 2.07 -8.40
C VAL A 51 -8.87 2.05 -7.25
N PRO A 52 -9.43 3.19 -6.80
CA PRO A 52 -10.49 3.19 -5.79
C PRO A 52 -11.71 2.34 -6.17
N LEU A 53 -12.19 2.42 -7.41
CA LEU A 53 -13.34 1.62 -7.86
C LEU A 53 -13.00 0.13 -7.98
N LEU A 54 -11.79 -0.20 -8.43
CA LEU A 54 -11.29 -1.56 -8.43
C LEU A 54 -11.20 -2.13 -7.01
N SER A 55 -10.67 -1.36 -6.05
CA SER A 55 -10.65 -1.71 -4.64
C SER A 55 -12.07 -1.92 -4.10
N PHE A 56 -12.99 -0.99 -4.38
CA PHE A 56 -14.40 -1.13 -4.00
C PHE A 56 -15.00 -2.42 -4.55
N HIS A 57 -14.82 -2.70 -5.84
CA HIS A 57 -15.37 -3.89 -6.50
C HIS A 57 -14.85 -5.19 -5.86
N VAL A 58 -13.54 -5.28 -5.63
CA VAL A 58 -12.93 -6.48 -5.01
C VAL A 58 -13.36 -6.65 -3.55
N ILE A 59 -13.46 -5.56 -2.80
CA ILE A 59 -13.84 -5.61 -1.37
C ILE A 59 -15.34 -5.89 -1.20
N SER A 60 -16.20 -5.23 -2.00
CA SER A 60 -17.66 -5.38 -1.96
C SER A 60 -18.15 -6.78 -2.29
N THR A 61 -17.43 -7.50 -3.16
CA THR A 61 -17.75 -8.87 -3.57
C THR A 61 -17.18 -9.93 -2.64
N ASN A 62 -16.37 -9.54 -1.65
CA ASN A 62 -15.75 -10.48 -0.70
C ASN A 62 -16.58 -10.60 0.59
N ASN A 63 -17.00 -11.82 0.93
CA ASN A 63 -17.86 -12.07 2.09
C ASN A 63 -17.10 -11.93 3.43
N PRO A 64 -17.37 -10.90 4.25
CA PRO A 64 -16.66 -10.69 5.51
C PRO A 64 -16.95 -11.76 6.55
N TYR A 65 -18.11 -12.42 6.49
CA TYR A 65 -18.53 -13.46 7.43
C TYR A 65 -17.92 -14.84 7.15
N LYS A 66 -17.26 -15.01 6.00
CA LYS A 66 -16.64 -16.28 5.58
C LYS A 66 -15.16 -16.13 5.24
N MET A 67 -14.50 -15.12 5.82
CA MET A 67 -13.07 -14.93 5.62
C MET A 67 -12.25 -16.03 6.33
N ASN A 68 -11.11 -16.39 5.74
CA ASN A 68 -10.20 -17.38 6.31
C ASN A 68 -9.37 -16.75 7.43
N LEU A 69 -9.81 -16.93 8.68
CA LEU A 69 -9.18 -16.33 9.83
C LEU A 69 -7.68 -16.69 9.97
N LYS A 70 -7.29 -17.93 9.64
CA LYS A 70 -5.86 -18.33 9.72
C LYS A 70 -4.99 -17.48 8.78
N LEU A 71 -5.46 -17.26 7.55
CA LEU A 71 -4.77 -16.41 6.58
C LEU A 71 -4.69 -14.96 7.07
N LEU A 72 -5.80 -14.42 7.57
CA LEU A 72 -5.87 -13.04 8.05
C LEU A 72 -4.94 -12.79 9.25
N VAL A 73 -4.92 -13.73 10.21
CA VAL A 73 -4.04 -13.65 11.38
C VAL A 73 -2.59 -13.80 10.95
N ALA A 74 -2.26 -14.67 10.00
CA ALA A 74 -0.88 -14.85 9.52
C ALA A 74 -0.34 -13.63 8.79
N ASP A 75 -1.17 -13.05 7.92
CA ASP A 75 -0.88 -11.82 7.20
C ASP A 75 -0.71 -10.64 8.17
N SER A 76 -1.58 -10.54 9.19
CA SER A 76 -1.50 -9.49 10.20
C SER A 76 -0.27 -9.64 11.09
N LEU A 77 0.02 -10.86 11.55
CA LEU A 77 1.18 -11.15 12.36
C LEU A 77 2.48 -10.88 11.59
N GLN A 78 2.50 -11.18 10.29
CA GLN A 78 3.65 -10.86 9.42
C GLN A 78 3.92 -9.35 9.40
N LYS A 79 2.88 -8.52 9.29
CA LYS A 79 3.03 -7.06 9.27
C LYS A 79 3.45 -6.48 10.61
N ILE A 80 2.90 -7.00 11.71
CA ILE A 80 3.32 -6.61 13.06
C ILE A 80 4.79 -6.99 13.29
N LEU A 81 5.17 -8.21 12.92
CA LEU A 81 6.56 -8.68 13.02
C LEU A 81 7.50 -7.83 12.17
N ALA A 82 7.12 -7.50 10.93
CA ALA A 82 7.89 -6.62 10.06
C ALA A 82 8.10 -5.24 10.71
N LEU A 83 7.03 -4.61 11.22
CA LEU A 83 7.14 -3.33 11.92
C LEU A 83 8.11 -3.39 13.09
N PHE A 84 8.04 -4.45 13.90
CA PHE A 84 8.97 -4.65 15.01
C PHE A 84 10.41 -4.79 14.53
N VAL A 85 10.66 -5.67 13.56
CA VAL A 85 11.99 -5.92 13.00
C VAL A 85 12.58 -4.65 12.41
N PHE A 86 11.82 -3.90 11.58
CA PHE A 86 12.31 -2.67 10.97
C PHE A 86 12.41 -1.51 11.96
N ALA A 87 11.64 -1.48 13.04
CA ALA A 87 11.83 -0.51 14.12
C ALA A 87 13.14 -0.75 14.86
N VAL A 88 13.45 -2.02 15.19
CA VAL A 88 14.73 -2.40 15.82
C VAL A 88 15.89 -2.14 14.87
N LEU A 89 15.78 -2.55 13.61
CA LEU A 89 16.81 -2.35 12.60
C LEU A 89 17.05 -0.87 12.29
N SER A 90 15.99 -0.06 12.21
CA SER A 90 16.08 1.38 12.06
C SER A 90 16.87 2.01 13.22
N LYS A 91 16.58 1.62 14.46
CA LYS A 91 17.29 2.11 15.64
C LYS A 91 18.76 1.69 15.66
N ALA A 92 19.05 0.43 15.32
CA ALA A 92 20.40 -0.14 15.39
C ALA A 92 21.31 0.31 14.23
N CYS A 93 20.81 0.29 12.99
CA CYS A 93 21.63 0.49 11.79
C CYS A 93 21.43 1.87 11.14
N PHE A 94 20.29 2.52 11.36
CA PHE A 94 19.90 3.75 10.65
C PHE A 94 19.62 4.93 11.58
N ARG A 95 20.24 4.93 12.77
CA ARG A 95 20.13 6.02 13.78
C ARG A 95 18.68 6.38 14.14
N GLY A 96 17.75 5.42 14.07
CA GLY A 96 16.33 5.63 14.34
C GLY A 96 15.57 6.37 13.22
N SER A 97 16.05 6.29 11.98
CA SER A 97 15.38 6.87 10.82
C SER A 97 14.00 6.23 10.57
N LEU A 98 12.95 7.04 10.70
CA LEU A 98 11.59 6.62 10.36
C LEU A 98 11.45 6.24 8.88
N ASP A 99 12.27 6.85 8.02
CA ASP A 99 12.26 6.59 6.58
C ASP A 99 12.59 5.13 6.28
N TRP A 100 13.61 4.58 6.96
CA TRP A 100 14.00 3.18 6.81
C TRP A 100 13.00 2.20 7.41
N LEU A 101 12.30 2.59 8.47
CA LEU A 101 11.18 1.81 9.02
C LEU A 101 10.06 1.72 7.97
N ILE A 102 9.63 2.86 7.44
CA ILE A 102 8.55 2.97 6.47
C ILE A 102 8.91 2.22 5.17
N THR A 103 10.10 2.46 4.62
CA THR A 103 10.59 1.79 3.42
C THR A 103 10.70 0.29 3.62
N GLY A 104 11.30 -0.18 4.73
CA GLY A 104 11.44 -1.60 5.02
C GLY A 104 10.11 -2.32 5.21
N PHE A 105 9.20 -1.72 5.98
CA PHE A 105 7.84 -2.24 6.15
C PHE A 105 7.07 -2.30 4.83
N SER A 106 7.09 -1.21 4.07
CA SER A 106 6.42 -1.10 2.77
C SER A 106 6.94 -2.16 1.78
N LEU A 107 8.26 -2.22 1.59
CA LEU A 107 8.90 -3.14 0.66
C LEU A 107 8.69 -4.60 1.05
N SER A 108 8.76 -4.95 2.33
CA SER A 108 8.64 -6.36 2.73
C SER A 108 7.19 -6.87 2.78
N THR A 109 6.20 -5.99 3.02
CA THR A 109 4.86 -6.46 3.40
C THR A 109 3.70 -6.00 2.51
N LEU A 110 3.92 -5.06 1.59
CA LEU A 110 2.84 -4.47 0.79
C LEU A 110 3.01 -4.72 -0.72
N PRO A 111 2.83 -5.97 -1.18
CA PRO A 111 2.83 -6.30 -2.60
C PRO A 111 1.68 -5.68 -3.39
N ASN A 112 1.83 -5.77 -4.71
CA ASN A 112 0.77 -5.56 -5.69
C ASN A 112 -0.22 -6.73 -5.73
N THR A 113 -0.91 -6.98 -4.61
CA THR A 113 -1.92 -8.04 -4.49
C THR A 113 -3.12 -7.79 -5.40
N LEU A 114 -3.58 -6.54 -5.47
CA LEU A 114 -4.82 -6.17 -6.16
C LEU A 114 -4.70 -6.31 -7.68
N ILE A 115 -3.66 -5.74 -8.29
CA ILE A 115 -3.59 -5.62 -9.76
C ILE A 115 -2.93 -6.86 -10.37
N ILE A 116 -1.83 -7.34 -9.79
CA ILE A 116 -1.06 -8.47 -10.33
C ILE A 116 -1.36 -9.76 -9.58
N GLY A 117 -1.48 -9.69 -8.25
CA GLY A 117 -1.66 -10.87 -7.41
C GLY A 117 -2.91 -11.67 -7.71
N ILE A 118 -4.07 -11.02 -7.76
CA ILE A 118 -5.36 -11.69 -8.01
C ILE A 118 -5.34 -12.44 -9.35
N PRO A 119 -5.01 -11.82 -10.51
CA PRO A 119 -4.93 -12.54 -11.78
C PRO A 119 -3.88 -13.67 -11.77
N LEU A 120 -2.69 -13.42 -11.23
CA LEU A 120 -1.60 -14.41 -11.21
C LEU A 120 -1.97 -15.64 -10.39
N LEU A 121 -2.47 -15.45 -9.16
CA LEU A 121 -2.83 -16.58 -8.29
C LEU A 121 -4.12 -17.25 -8.72
N LYS A 122 -5.03 -16.54 -9.40
CA LYS A 122 -6.17 -17.17 -10.09
C LYS A 122 -5.68 -18.13 -11.18
N GLY A 123 -4.72 -17.72 -12.01
CA GLY A 123 -4.13 -18.59 -13.03
C GLY A 123 -3.36 -19.78 -12.45
N LEU A 124 -2.70 -19.60 -11.29
CA LEU A 124 -1.86 -20.63 -10.67
C LEU A 124 -2.65 -21.64 -9.82
N TYR A 125 -3.67 -21.17 -9.08
CA TYR A 125 -4.35 -21.94 -8.03
C TYR A 125 -5.89 -21.90 -8.11
N GLY A 126 -6.46 -21.25 -9.14
CA GLY A 126 -7.89 -21.17 -9.40
C GLY A 126 -8.62 -20.06 -8.63
N ASP A 127 -9.94 -19.98 -8.81
CA ASP A 127 -10.80 -18.92 -8.24
C ASP A 127 -10.79 -18.84 -6.71
N GLU A 128 -10.53 -19.95 -6.03
CA GLU A 128 -10.38 -19.95 -4.58
C GLU A 128 -9.22 -19.08 -4.12
N ALA A 129 -8.10 -19.07 -4.86
CA ALA A 129 -6.96 -18.24 -4.50
C ALA A 129 -7.25 -16.76 -4.74
N ALA A 130 -7.99 -16.42 -5.80
CA ALA A 130 -8.48 -15.06 -6.03
C ALA A 130 -9.34 -14.57 -4.85
N LYS A 131 -10.25 -15.41 -4.35
CA LYS A 131 -11.08 -15.10 -3.16
C LYS A 131 -10.22 -14.87 -1.92
N LEU A 132 -9.23 -15.74 -1.65
CA LEU A 132 -8.30 -15.58 -0.53
C LEU A 132 -7.52 -14.25 -0.63
N LEU A 133 -7.09 -13.86 -1.83
CA LEU A 133 -6.40 -12.60 -2.05
C LEU A 133 -7.30 -11.40 -1.86
N GLY A 134 -8.57 -11.48 -2.27
CA GLY A 134 -9.58 -10.47 -1.95
C GLY A 134 -9.66 -10.20 -0.45
N GLN A 135 -9.57 -11.24 0.38
CA GLN A 135 -9.57 -11.08 1.85
C GLN A 135 -8.33 -10.35 2.37
N ILE A 136 -7.14 -10.65 1.81
CA ILE A 136 -5.90 -9.91 2.13
C ILE A 136 -6.04 -8.45 1.69
N VAL A 137 -6.59 -8.18 0.51
CA VAL A 137 -6.84 -6.82 0.02
C VAL A 137 -7.75 -6.04 0.97
N VAL A 138 -8.78 -6.65 1.57
CA VAL A 138 -9.62 -5.97 2.56
C VAL A 138 -8.78 -5.43 3.72
N LEU A 139 -7.97 -6.28 4.37
CA LEU A 139 -7.13 -5.84 5.48
C LEU A 139 -6.04 -4.85 5.03
N GLN A 140 -5.43 -5.12 3.87
CA GLN A 140 -4.38 -4.27 3.31
C GLN A 140 -4.89 -2.85 3.07
N SER A 141 -6.08 -2.70 2.51
CA SER A 141 -6.67 -1.40 2.24
C SER A 141 -7.21 -0.69 3.47
N LEU A 142 -7.90 -1.40 4.38
CA LEU A 142 -8.54 -0.76 5.54
C LEU A 142 -7.56 -0.46 6.68
N ILE A 143 -6.62 -1.37 6.94
CA ILE A 143 -5.75 -1.31 8.12
C ILE A 143 -4.34 -0.89 7.72
N TRP A 144 -3.72 -1.61 6.79
CA TRP A 144 -2.27 -1.50 6.60
C TRP A 144 -1.86 -0.28 5.77
N TYR A 145 -2.61 0.09 4.75
CA TYR A 145 -2.40 1.36 4.05
C TYR A 145 -2.76 2.57 4.90
N THR A 146 -3.79 2.47 5.73
CA THR A 146 -4.12 3.47 6.75
C THR A 146 -2.94 3.69 7.70
N LEU A 147 -2.39 2.60 8.24
CA LEU A 147 -1.22 2.67 9.12
C LEU A 147 -0.01 3.27 8.41
N LEU A 148 0.25 2.85 7.16
CA LEU A 148 1.35 3.39 6.35
C LEU A 148 1.21 4.91 6.16
N LEU A 149 0.02 5.40 5.84
CA LEU A 149 -0.26 6.84 5.73
C LEU A 149 -0.05 7.58 7.05
N ILE A 150 -0.48 6.99 8.18
CA ILE A 150 -0.23 7.55 9.51
C ILE A 150 1.28 7.65 9.78
N LEU A 151 2.06 6.63 9.43
CA LEU A 151 3.52 6.66 9.57
C LEU A 151 4.16 7.77 8.73
N PHE A 152 3.69 7.96 7.49
CA PHE A 152 4.14 9.03 6.61
C PHE A 152 3.83 10.43 7.17
N GLU A 153 2.59 10.66 7.62
CA GLU A 153 2.18 11.93 8.23
C GLU A 153 2.92 12.20 9.54
N PHE A 154 3.13 11.16 10.36
CA PHE A 154 3.91 11.28 11.58
C PHE A 154 5.37 11.67 11.29
N ARG A 155 5.98 11.08 10.25
CA ARG A 155 7.33 11.46 9.79
C ARG A 155 7.37 12.90 9.29
N ALA A 156 6.40 13.31 8.47
CA ALA A 156 6.29 14.68 7.97
C ALA A 156 6.12 15.70 9.11
N ALA A 157 5.25 15.42 10.08
CA ALA A 157 5.05 16.28 11.23
C ALA A 157 6.27 16.38 12.13
N LYS A 158 7.00 15.27 12.34
CA LYS A 158 8.26 15.29 13.09
C LYS A 158 9.33 16.15 12.40
N ALA A 159 9.38 16.14 11.07
CA ALA A 159 10.28 17.00 10.30
C ALA A 159 9.95 18.49 10.48
N ILE A 160 8.66 18.85 10.44
CA ILE A 160 8.19 20.22 10.72
C ILE A 160 8.55 20.64 12.15
N ALA A 161 8.33 19.76 13.15
CA ALA A 161 8.62 20.07 14.54
C ALA A 161 10.12 20.22 14.84
N ALA A 162 10.99 19.55 14.08
CA ALA A 162 12.44 19.64 14.22
C ALA A 162 13.02 20.94 13.63
N ASN A 163 12.31 21.59 12.70
CA ASN A 163 12.70 22.85 12.06
C ASN A 163 11.58 23.91 12.24
N PRO A 164 11.46 24.54 13.42
CA PRO A 164 10.36 25.48 13.71
C PRO A 164 10.50 26.86 13.05
N THR A 165 11.62 27.16 12.40
CA THR A 165 11.86 28.46 11.76
C THR A 165 11.16 28.53 10.41
N ASP A 166 9.94 29.07 10.43
CA ASP A 166 9.40 29.99 9.39
C ASP A 166 7.95 30.49 9.65
N SER A 167 7.37 30.27 10.84
CA SER A 167 5.99 30.75 11.10
C SER A 167 5.72 31.24 12.54
N THR A 168 6.73 31.78 13.22
CA THR A 168 6.52 32.51 14.48
C THR A 168 7.55 33.63 14.66
N GLY A 169 7.72 34.43 13.62
CA GLY A 169 8.31 35.76 13.73
C GLY A 169 7.17 36.76 13.90
N GLU A 170 6.77 36.98 15.15
CA GLU A 170 6.03 38.14 15.70
C GLU A 170 5.16 37.67 16.87
N LEU A 171 5.25 38.39 17.99
CA LEU A 171 4.64 38.15 19.30
C LEU A 171 5.36 37.13 20.19
N GLU A 172 6.46 37.57 20.81
CA GLU A 172 6.60 37.47 22.27
C GLU A 172 7.72 38.42 22.74
N SER A 173 7.35 39.68 22.93
CA SER A 173 8.03 40.57 23.87
C SER A 173 7.12 40.76 25.07
N SER A 174 7.37 40.01 26.15
CA SER A 174 7.31 40.52 27.53
C SER A 174 7.59 39.44 28.58
N GLU A 175 8.69 39.65 29.29
CA GLU A 175 8.86 39.52 30.75
C GLU A 175 8.40 38.25 31.50
N GLY A 176 9.38 37.39 31.80
CA GLY A 176 9.87 37.22 33.17
C GLY A 176 9.00 36.51 34.22
N VAL A 177 8.87 35.18 34.15
CA VAL A 177 8.72 34.29 35.34
C VAL A 177 9.41 32.95 35.04
N ARG A 178 10.35 32.50 35.88
CA ARG A 178 10.91 31.12 35.81
C ARG A 178 9.87 30.12 36.35
N PRO A 179 9.39 29.14 35.58
CA PRO A 179 8.58 28.05 36.13
C PRO A 179 9.46 27.07 36.91
N ARG A 180 8.86 26.32 37.84
CA ARG A 180 9.53 25.26 38.61
C ARG A 180 9.74 24.01 37.73
N PRO A 181 10.83 23.24 37.91
CA PRO A 181 11.18 22.11 37.03
C PRO A 181 10.11 21.01 36.94
N GLU A 182 9.25 20.84 37.94
CA GLU A 182 8.15 19.87 37.90
C GLU A 182 6.98 20.29 36.98
N GLU A 183 6.76 21.60 36.77
CA GLU A 183 5.72 22.10 35.86
C GLU A 183 6.13 21.98 34.38
N ASP A 184 7.43 22.01 34.09
CA ASP A 184 7.98 21.88 32.73
C ASP A 184 7.86 20.44 32.20
N GLU A 185 8.03 19.42 33.03
CA GLU A 185 7.80 18.03 32.62
C GLU A 185 6.32 17.76 32.33
N VAL A 186 5.40 18.25 33.18
CA VAL A 186 3.96 18.05 33.00
C VAL A 186 3.41 18.86 31.81
N LYS A 187 3.86 20.10 31.61
CA LYS A 187 3.51 20.89 30.42
C LYS A 187 4.13 20.30 29.14
N SER A 188 5.37 19.83 29.18
CA SER A 188 6.00 19.21 28.00
C SER A 188 5.36 17.87 27.62
N LEU A 189 4.94 17.04 28.59
CA LEU A 189 4.15 15.82 28.36
C LEU A 189 2.76 16.15 27.80
N SER A 190 2.07 17.16 28.33
CA SER A 190 0.75 17.61 27.86
C SER A 190 0.80 18.20 26.44
N ILE A 191 1.79 19.05 26.15
CA ILE A 191 2.01 19.64 24.81
C ILE A 191 2.41 18.55 23.81
N ARG A 192 3.21 17.56 24.21
CA ARG A 192 3.60 16.42 23.36
C ARG A 192 2.40 15.52 23.04
N ASN A 193 1.52 15.28 24.02
CA ASN A 193 0.29 14.54 23.82
C ASN A 193 -0.69 15.28 22.91
N ILE A 194 -0.89 16.59 23.13
CA ILE A 194 -1.75 17.43 22.27
C ILE A 194 -1.20 17.50 20.84
N ARG A 195 0.12 17.69 20.66
CA ARG A 195 0.76 17.66 19.33
C ARG A 195 0.62 16.29 18.67
N SER A 196 0.82 15.19 19.40
CA SER A 196 0.63 13.84 18.85
C SER A 196 -0.82 13.58 18.43
N LEU A 197 -1.79 14.07 19.21
CA LEU A 197 -3.21 13.98 18.89
C LEU A 197 -3.59 14.85 17.68
N LEU A 198 -2.99 16.04 17.54
CA LEU A 198 -3.16 16.92 16.38
C LEU A 198 -2.59 16.29 15.11
N ILE A 199 -1.43 15.64 15.20
CA ILE A 199 -0.82 14.90 14.09
C ILE A 199 -1.72 13.72 13.70
N LEU A 200 -2.23 12.97 14.68
CA LEU A 200 -3.16 11.87 14.45
C LEU A 200 -4.48 12.38 13.81
N TRP A 201 -4.96 13.54 14.24
CA TRP A 201 -6.16 14.19 13.68
C TRP A 201 -5.94 14.69 12.25
N MET A 202 -4.83 15.37 11.97
CA MET A 202 -4.47 15.81 10.62
C MET A 202 -4.26 14.62 9.67
N ALA A 203 -3.57 13.58 10.15
CA ALA A 203 -3.39 12.33 9.43
C ALA A 203 -4.73 11.64 9.17
N GLY A 204 -5.60 11.57 10.18
CA GLY A 204 -6.96 11.03 10.06
C GLY A 204 -7.82 11.80 9.05
N LYS A 205 -7.75 13.14 9.05
CA LYS A 205 -8.48 13.98 8.09
C LYS A 205 -7.98 13.77 6.66
N LYS A 206 -6.67 13.73 6.44
CA LYS A 206 -6.10 13.47 5.11
C LYS A 206 -6.35 12.05 4.63
N LEU A 207 -6.35 11.08 5.55
CA LEU A 207 -6.72 9.70 5.28
C LEU A 207 -8.17 9.58 4.81
N MET A 208 -9.12 10.27 5.45
CA MET A 208 -10.53 10.27 5.04
C MET A 208 -10.76 10.92 3.67
N ILE A 209 -9.85 11.80 3.24
CA ILE A 209 -9.88 12.42 1.91
C ILE A 209 -9.25 11.49 0.85
N ASN A 210 -8.51 10.46 1.25
CA ASN A 210 -7.85 9.54 0.31
C ASN A 210 -8.90 8.70 -0.45
N PRO A 211 -8.92 8.78 -1.80
CA PRO A 211 -9.88 8.05 -2.63
C PRO A 211 -9.97 6.55 -2.39
N ASN A 212 -8.81 5.91 -2.24
CA ASN A 212 -8.76 4.49 -2.03
C ASN A 212 -9.29 4.10 -0.64
N THR A 213 -9.14 4.97 0.36
CA THR A 213 -9.59 4.70 1.73
C THR A 213 -11.11 4.71 1.84
N TYR A 214 -11.77 5.78 1.40
CA TYR A 214 -13.23 5.82 1.45
C TYR A 214 -13.86 4.77 0.53
N ALA A 215 -13.27 4.49 -0.63
CA ALA A 215 -13.79 3.46 -1.53
C ALA A 215 -13.67 2.06 -0.92
N SER A 216 -12.56 1.77 -0.23
CA SER A 216 -12.37 0.51 0.49
C SER A 216 -13.33 0.39 1.67
N LEU A 217 -13.53 1.46 2.44
CA LEU A 217 -14.50 1.50 3.54
C LEU A 217 -15.93 1.31 3.03
N ALA A 218 -16.32 2.03 1.98
CA ALA A 218 -17.63 1.90 1.35
C ALA A 218 -17.84 0.48 0.81
N GLY A 219 -16.83 -0.12 0.17
CA GLY A 219 -16.87 -1.51 -0.30
C GLY A 219 -17.06 -2.49 0.84
N PHE A 220 -16.37 -2.30 1.97
CA PHE A 220 -16.47 -3.16 3.14
C PHE A 220 -17.83 -3.03 3.84
N VAL A 221 -18.32 -1.81 4.04
CA VAL A 221 -19.65 -1.54 4.59
C VAL A 221 -20.72 -2.15 3.69
N TRP A 222 -20.59 -1.98 2.37
CA TRP A 222 -21.49 -2.61 1.41
C TRP A 222 -21.44 -4.14 1.50
N ALA A 223 -20.25 -4.75 1.59
CA ALA A 223 -20.11 -6.19 1.75
C ALA A 223 -20.83 -6.70 3.01
N LEU A 224 -20.68 -6.01 4.15
CA LEU A 224 -21.39 -6.36 5.38
C LEU A 224 -22.91 -6.35 5.17
N ILE A 225 -23.45 -5.28 4.58
CA ILE A 225 -24.90 -5.14 4.31
C ILE A 225 -25.37 -6.21 3.33
N SER A 226 -24.72 -6.30 2.17
CA SER A 226 -25.06 -7.19 1.07
C SER A 226 -25.07 -8.65 1.51
N PHE A 227 -24.03 -9.13 2.20
CA PHE A 227 -23.97 -10.53 2.66
C PHE A 227 -24.86 -10.81 3.87
N ARG A 228 -25.16 -9.80 4.72
CA ARG A 228 -26.04 -9.96 5.88
C ARG A 228 -27.50 -10.07 5.49
N TRP A 229 -27.95 -9.23 4.55
CA TRP A 229 -29.34 -9.17 4.07
C TRP A 229 -29.57 -9.85 2.72
N ARG A 230 -28.51 -10.41 2.10
CA ARG A 230 -28.54 -11.03 0.76
C ARG A 230 -29.09 -10.09 -0.32
N ILE A 231 -28.66 -8.83 -0.25
CA ILE A 231 -29.04 -7.78 -1.21
C ILE A 231 -27.92 -7.63 -2.23
N GLU A 232 -28.26 -7.71 -3.51
CA GLU A 232 -27.33 -7.45 -4.61
C GLU A 232 -27.40 -5.97 -5.04
N LEU A 233 -26.31 -5.45 -5.59
CA LEU A 233 -26.32 -4.10 -6.19
C LEU A 233 -27.30 -4.07 -7.37
N PRO A 234 -28.07 -2.99 -7.55
CA PRO A 234 -28.83 -2.78 -8.78
C PRO A 234 -27.92 -2.94 -10.00
N LEU A 235 -28.39 -3.65 -11.03
CA LEU A 235 -27.60 -3.98 -12.22
C LEU A 235 -26.96 -2.75 -12.87
N ILE A 236 -27.66 -1.61 -12.87
CA ILE A 236 -27.13 -0.34 -13.38
C ILE A 236 -25.86 0.06 -12.62
N ILE A 237 -25.90 0.07 -11.29
CA ILE A 237 -24.76 0.46 -10.45
C ILE A 237 -23.63 -0.56 -10.59
N SER A 238 -23.96 -1.87 -10.55
CA SER A 238 -22.98 -2.94 -10.70
C SER A 238 -22.22 -2.86 -12.03
N ASN A 239 -22.93 -2.65 -13.15
CA ASN A 239 -22.33 -2.54 -14.48
C ASN A 239 -21.49 -1.26 -14.63
N CYS A 240 -21.94 -0.13 -14.07
CA CYS A 240 -21.14 1.10 -14.03
C CYS A 240 -19.81 0.89 -13.30
N ILE A 241 -19.84 0.19 -12.16
CA ILE A 241 -18.64 -0.15 -11.40
C ILE A 241 -17.76 -1.12 -12.19
N SER A 242 -18.34 -2.18 -12.79
CA SER A 242 -17.58 -3.19 -13.55
C SER A 242 -16.83 -2.56 -14.72
N ILE A 243 -17.49 -1.76 -15.56
CA ILE A 243 -16.85 -1.13 -16.73
C ILE A 243 -15.60 -0.33 -16.33
N LEU A 244 -15.70 0.44 -15.24
CA LEU A 244 -14.61 1.31 -14.81
C LEU A 244 -13.54 0.56 -13.98
N SER A 245 -13.94 -0.48 -13.25
CA SER A 245 -13.05 -1.38 -12.49
C SER A 245 -12.24 -2.31 -13.42
N ASP A 246 -12.88 -2.93 -14.41
CA ASP A 246 -12.26 -3.85 -15.36
C ASP A 246 -11.25 -3.11 -16.25
N GLY A 247 -11.60 -1.91 -16.71
CA GLY A 247 -10.65 -0.99 -17.35
C GLY A 247 -9.55 -0.52 -16.38
N GLY A 248 -9.85 -0.46 -15.08
CA GLY A 248 -8.94 0.02 -14.04
C GLY A 248 -7.70 -0.85 -13.84
N LEU A 249 -7.78 -2.17 -14.04
CA LEU A 249 -6.61 -3.05 -14.01
C LEU A 249 -5.59 -2.70 -15.10
N GLY A 250 -6.06 -2.60 -16.35
CA GLY A 250 -5.23 -2.22 -17.49
C GLY A 250 -4.67 -0.81 -17.35
N MET A 251 -5.51 0.15 -16.93
CA MET A 251 -5.09 1.53 -16.71
C MET A 251 -4.09 1.67 -15.57
N ALA A 252 -4.18 0.87 -14.51
CA ALA A 252 -3.19 0.88 -13.43
C ALA A 252 -1.81 0.37 -13.91
N MET A 253 -1.79 -0.67 -14.74
CA MET A 253 -0.55 -1.15 -15.36
C MET A 253 0.00 -0.18 -16.42
N PHE A 254 -0.88 0.47 -17.18
CA PHE A 254 -0.51 1.53 -18.12
C PHE A 254 0.14 2.71 -17.38
N SER A 255 -0.49 3.18 -16.30
CA SER A 255 0.03 4.22 -15.40
C SER A 255 1.41 3.85 -14.82
N LEU A 256 1.60 2.58 -14.41
CA LEU A 256 2.91 2.09 -13.97
C LEU A 256 3.97 2.17 -15.08
N GLY A 257 3.60 1.87 -16.32
CA GLY A 257 4.47 1.99 -17.49
C GLY A 257 4.83 3.43 -17.83
N LEU A 258 3.86 4.35 -17.79
CA LEU A 258 4.10 5.80 -17.93
C LEU A 258 5.05 6.31 -16.85
N PHE A 259 4.84 5.86 -15.62
CA PHE A 259 5.67 6.22 -14.49
C PHE A 259 7.12 5.76 -14.70
N THR A 260 7.29 4.49 -15.08
CA THR A 260 8.61 3.89 -15.33
C THR A 260 9.33 4.59 -16.48
N ALA A 261 8.62 4.96 -17.56
CA ALA A 261 9.21 5.68 -18.67
C ALA A 261 9.54 7.14 -18.36
N SER A 262 8.83 7.76 -17.41
CA SER A 262 9.11 9.13 -16.98
C SER A 262 10.36 9.24 -16.10
N GLN A 263 10.91 8.12 -15.61
CA GLN A 263 12.16 8.13 -14.86
C GLN A 263 13.37 8.32 -15.78
N SER A 264 14.37 9.04 -15.27
CA SER A 264 15.63 9.34 -15.96
C SER A 264 16.50 8.10 -16.14
N SER A 265 16.38 7.13 -15.24
CA SER A 265 17.09 5.85 -15.30
C SER A 265 16.18 4.72 -14.80
N ILE A 266 16.41 3.51 -15.31
CA ILE A 266 15.71 2.31 -14.85
C ILE A 266 16.12 1.95 -13.41
N ILE A 267 17.34 2.34 -12.99
CA ILE A 267 17.90 2.10 -11.66
C ILE A 267 18.32 3.45 -11.06
N ALA A 268 17.38 4.16 -10.44
CA ALA A 268 17.62 5.48 -9.87
C ALA A 268 18.36 5.43 -8.52
N CYS A 269 18.10 4.42 -7.68
CA CYS A 269 18.70 4.29 -6.34
C CYS A 269 20.14 3.74 -6.29
N GLY A 270 20.72 3.37 -7.43
CA GLY A 270 22.03 2.73 -7.51
C GLY A 270 22.03 1.25 -7.12
N ILE A 271 23.11 0.53 -7.49
CA ILE A 271 23.16 -0.94 -7.42
C ILE A 271 23.00 -1.50 -5.99
N ARG A 272 23.58 -0.82 -4.99
CA ARG A 272 23.54 -1.30 -3.59
C ARG A 272 22.13 -1.27 -3.01
N MET A 273 21.41 -0.18 -3.24
CA MET A 273 20.04 0.00 -2.75
C MET A 273 19.06 -0.88 -3.52
N MET A 274 19.29 -1.08 -4.83
CA MET A 274 18.54 -2.03 -5.64
C MET A 274 18.68 -3.47 -5.12
N ILE A 275 19.90 -3.93 -4.82
CA ILE A 275 20.11 -5.28 -4.26
C ILE A 275 19.42 -5.41 -2.90
N LEU A 276 19.53 -4.37 -2.05
CA LEU A 276 18.86 -4.35 -0.76
C LEU A 276 17.34 -4.43 -0.92
N SER A 277 16.73 -3.60 -1.77
CA SER A 277 15.28 -3.59 -1.99
C SER A 277 14.77 -4.91 -2.56
N MET A 278 15.50 -5.50 -3.51
CA MET A 278 15.21 -6.83 -4.04
C MET A 278 15.26 -7.90 -2.95
N GLY A 279 16.27 -7.86 -2.07
CA GLY A 279 16.37 -8.76 -0.92
C GLY A 279 15.21 -8.58 0.07
N LEU A 280 14.85 -7.33 0.40
CA LEU A 280 13.72 -7.04 1.29
C LEU A 280 12.39 -7.54 0.70
N ARG A 281 12.18 -7.32 -0.60
CA ARG A 281 10.94 -7.68 -1.32
C ARG A 281 10.80 -9.18 -1.54
N PHE A 282 11.82 -9.83 -2.08
CA PHE A 282 11.72 -11.22 -2.58
C PHE A 282 12.30 -12.27 -1.64
N ILE A 283 13.02 -11.87 -0.58
CA ILE A 283 13.55 -12.79 0.42
C ILE A 283 12.87 -12.53 1.78
N ILE A 284 13.02 -11.31 2.33
CA ILE A 284 12.51 -11.00 3.68
C ILE A 284 10.99 -11.05 3.73
N GLY A 285 10.28 -10.46 2.76
CA GLY A 285 8.81 -10.53 2.69
C GLY A 285 8.25 -11.96 2.72
N PRO A 286 8.65 -12.83 1.77
CA PRO A 286 8.28 -14.24 1.77
C PRO A 286 8.72 -15.02 3.02
N ALA A 287 9.89 -14.74 3.57
CA ALA A 287 10.36 -15.38 4.79
C ALA A 287 9.48 -15.03 6.00
N LEU A 288 9.13 -13.75 6.17
CA LEU A 288 8.26 -13.30 7.26
C LEU A 288 6.89 -13.97 7.20
N ILE A 289 6.25 -14.02 6.02
CA ILE A 289 4.94 -14.67 5.92
C ILE A 289 5.04 -16.18 6.11
N ALA A 290 6.14 -16.81 5.68
CA ALA A 290 6.36 -18.24 5.91
C ALA A 290 6.43 -18.52 7.41
N ILE A 291 7.23 -17.75 8.16
CA ILE A 291 7.38 -17.90 9.61
C ILE A 291 6.02 -17.78 10.31
N THR A 292 5.26 -16.72 10.04
CA THR A 292 3.97 -16.50 10.72
C THR A 292 2.90 -17.50 10.28
N SER A 293 2.89 -17.89 9.01
CA SER A 293 2.00 -18.93 8.49
C SER A 293 2.26 -20.29 9.13
N TYR A 294 3.53 -20.67 9.30
CA TYR A 294 3.90 -21.90 10.01
C TYR A 294 3.51 -21.83 11.49
N ALA A 295 3.74 -20.69 12.16
CA ALA A 295 3.35 -20.49 13.56
C ALA A 295 1.84 -20.64 13.80
N ILE A 296 1.01 -20.25 12.82
CA ILE A 296 -0.47 -20.38 12.88
C ILE A 296 -0.96 -21.77 12.40
N GLY A 297 -0.03 -22.64 11.97
CA GLY A 297 -0.35 -23.99 11.50
C GLY A 297 -1.01 -24.01 10.13
N MET A 298 -0.74 -23.02 9.27
CA MET A 298 -1.15 -23.06 7.86
C MET A 298 -0.40 -24.15 7.11
N ARG A 299 -1.11 -24.92 6.28
CA ARG A 299 -0.53 -26.02 5.49
C ARG A 299 -1.02 -25.99 4.05
N ALA A 300 -0.32 -26.74 3.19
CA ALA A 300 -0.70 -27.03 1.81
C ALA A 300 -0.99 -25.77 0.97
N LYS A 301 -2.17 -25.69 0.32
CA LYS A 301 -2.54 -24.63 -0.63
C LYS A 301 -2.52 -23.24 0.00
N LEU A 302 -3.03 -23.11 1.23
CA LEU A 302 -3.12 -21.82 1.92
C LEU A 302 -1.73 -21.21 2.19
N LEU A 303 -0.78 -22.04 2.62
CA LEU A 303 0.61 -21.64 2.83
C LEU A 303 1.27 -21.21 1.52
N LYS A 304 1.08 -21.98 0.44
CA LYS A 304 1.63 -21.64 -0.89
C LYS A 304 1.06 -20.33 -1.43
N VAL A 305 -0.24 -20.11 -1.28
CA VAL A 305 -0.91 -18.86 -1.69
C VAL A 305 -0.32 -17.66 -0.94
N ALA A 306 -0.16 -17.77 0.40
CA ALA A 306 0.39 -16.68 1.21
C ALA A 306 1.85 -16.35 0.83
N ILE A 307 2.70 -17.36 0.65
CA ILE A 307 4.11 -17.15 0.27
C ILE A 307 4.23 -16.54 -1.13
N VAL A 308 3.47 -17.07 -2.12
CA VAL A 308 3.51 -16.52 -3.49
C VAL A 308 2.95 -15.10 -3.52
N GLN A 309 1.91 -14.80 -2.74
CA GLN A 309 1.38 -13.44 -2.61
C GLN A 309 2.42 -12.48 -2.02
N ALA A 310 3.15 -12.89 -0.99
CA ALA A 310 4.23 -12.08 -0.42
C ALA A 310 5.46 -11.97 -1.33
N ALA A 311 5.60 -12.80 -2.36
CA ALA A 311 6.67 -12.73 -3.36
C ALA A 311 6.28 -11.89 -4.60
N LEU A 312 5.07 -11.32 -4.65
CA LEU A 312 4.66 -10.44 -5.75
C LEU A 312 5.50 -9.14 -5.78
N PRO A 313 5.57 -8.42 -6.90
CA PRO A 313 6.18 -7.09 -6.97
C PRO A 313 5.55 -6.07 -6.01
N GLN A 314 6.24 -4.95 -5.79
CA GLN A 314 5.78 -3.88 -4.89
C GLN A 314 4.44 -3.28 -5.32
N GLY A 315 3.57 -2.95 -4.35
CA GLY A 315 2.27 -2.32 -4.63
C GLY A 315 2.40 -0.88 -5.12
N ILE A 316 1.71 -0.55 -6.22
CA ILE A 316 1.71 0.79 -6.83
C ILE A 316 1.29 1.87 -5.82
N VAL A 317 0.29 1.60 -4.98
CA VAL A 317 -0.20 2.56 -3.98
C VAL A 317 0.91 2.99 -3.02
N THR A 318 1.70 2.04 -2.53
CA THR A 318 2.80 2.34 -1.62
C THR A 318 3.90 3.16 -2.27
N PHE A 319 4.15 2.89 -3.56
CA PHE A 319 5.10 3.63 -4.35
C PHE A 319 4.63 5.10 -4.54
N VAL A 320 3.35 5.30 -4.86
CA VAL A 320 2.76 6.64 -4.98
C VAL A 320 2.89 7.42 -3.67
N PHE A 321 2.61 6.80 -2.52
CA PHE A 321 2.79 7.44 -1.22
C PHE A 321 4.26 7.75 -0.93
N ALA A 322 5.19 6.84 -1.20
CA ALA A 322 6.62 7.09 -1.01
C ALA A 322 7.09 8.32 -1.82
N LYS A 323 6.57 8.49 -3.04
CA LYS A 323 6.84 9.67 -3.88
C LYS A 323 6.18 10.95 -3.35
N GLU A 324 4.91 10.89 -2.97
CA GLU A 324 4.15 12.04 -2.45
C GLU A 324 4.76 12.58 -1.14
N TYR A 325 5.22 11.69 -0.27
CA TYR A 325 5.83 12.05 1.02
C TYR A 325 7.36 12.18 0.97
N GLY A 326 8.00 11.97 -0.19
CA GLY A 326 9.46 12.08 -0.35
C GLY A 326 10.23 11.15 0.58
N VAL A 327 9.85 9.87 0.65
CA VAL A 327 10.54 8.83 1.44
C VAL A 327 11.11 7.79 0.47
N HIS A 328 12.40 7.88 0.20
CA HIS A 328 13.13 6.97 -0.68
C HIS A 328 12.38 6.60 -1.98
N PRO A 329 11.88 7.58 -2.76
CA PRO A 329 11.04 7.30 -3.94
C PRO A 329 11.78 6.60 -5.07
N ASP A 330 13.11 6.54 -5.00
CA ASP A 330 13.97 5.89 -6.00
C ASP A 330 14.19 4.40 -5.73
N ILE A 331 13.74 3.89 -4.56
CA ILE A 331 13.86 2.50 -4.10
C ILE A 331 12.57 1.73 -4.38
#